data_AF-A0A7S1LRB1-F1
#
_entry.id   AF-A0A7S1LRB1-F1
#
_cell.length_a   1.000
_cell.length_b   1.000
_cell.length_c   1.000
_cell.angle_alpha   90.00
_cell.angle_beta   90.00
_cell.angle_gamma   90.00
#
_symmetry.space_group_name_H-M   'P 1'
#
loop_
_entity.id
_entity.type
_entity.pdbx_description
1 polymer ?
#
loop_
_entity_poly.entity_id
_entity_poly.type
_entity_poly.pdbx_seq_one_letter_code
_entity_poly.pdbx_strand_id
1 'polypeptide(L)'
;EMASGETELTALRGRSASDAGAQLSARVEAAIAGFYGELKERHEREALRLHQMGACASPSKRNRQRLYLDDEKRSMAADASRRHLQAHPEWFSGSDALQLEDVTACMALQHFTAVDMEDLELPESERRNGDCFDERGVSEQFILDAGRSTFVFGGEAFSFATELEAAGFLHEDDSLEAERRLRGFE
;
A
#
# COMPACT_ATOMS: atom_id res chain seq x y z
N GLU A 1 19.77 23.67 6.40
CA GLU A 1 19.88 22.49 7.29
C GLU A 1 18.56 21.75 7.22
N MET A 2 18.50 20.64 6.49
CA MET A 2 17.30 19.79 6.45
C MET A 2 17.38 18.83 7.62
N ALA A 3 16.43 18.94 8.54
CA ALA A 3 16.28 18.01 9.65
C ALA A 3 16.05 16.61 9.06
N SER A 4 17.03 15.72 9.26
CA SER A 4 16.88 14.29 9.02
C SER A 4 15.85 13.78 10.02
N GLY A 5 14.60 13.68 9.58
CA GLY A 5 13.56 12.95 10.30
C GLY A 5 13.92 11.48 10.26
N GLU A 6 14.67 11.03 11.26
CA GLU A 6 14.85 9.62 11.55
C GLU A 6 13.47 9.04 11.87
N THR A 7 12.80 8.48 10.87
CA THR A 7 11.63 7.63 11.08
C THR A 7 12.10 6.41 11.90
N GLU A 8 11.32 6.03 12.91
CA GLU A 8 11.59 4.89 13.83
C GLU A 8 11.89 3.57 13.09
N LEU A 9 11.61 3.48 11.79
CA LEU A 9 12.01 2.39 10.90
C LEU A 9 13.53 2.17 10.84
N THR A 10 14.35 3.20 11.06
CA THR A 10 15.83 3.06 11.11
C THR A 10 16.32 2.59 12.48
N ALA A 11 15.53 2.78 13.54
CA ALA A 11 15.87 2.34 14.91
C ALA A 11 15.87 0.80 15.06
N LEU A 12 15.32 0.07 14.09
CA LEU A 12 15.41 -1.39 14.01
C LEU A 12 16.82 -1.92 13.71
N ARG A 13 17.80 -1.08 13.38
CA ARG A 13 19.19 -1.50 13.15
C ARG A 13 20.06 -1.59 14.42
N GLY A 14 19.58 -1.13 15.57
CA GLY A 14 20.44 -0.91 16.75
C GLY A 14 20.14 -1.72 18.02
N ARG A 15 19.07 -2.52 18.08
CA ARG A 15 18.77 -3.29 19.31
C ARG A 15 19.57 -4.58 19.36
N SER A 16 20.58 -4.57 20.23
CA SER A 16 21.47 -5.69 20.55
C SER A 16 20.73 -7.01 20.74
N ALA A 17 21.24 -8.03 20.06
CA ALA A 17 20.73 -9.39 19.92
C ALA A 17 20.80 -10.26 21.20
N SER A 18 20.32 -9.75 22.35
CA SER A 18 20.24 -10.56 23.59
C SER A 18 18.82 -10.98 23.99
N ASP A 19 17.79 -10.60 23.24
CA ASP A 19 16.46 -11.17 23.43
C ASP A 19 16.37 -12.47 22.66
N ALA A 20 16.24 -13.59 23.38
CA ALA A 20 15.77 -14.84 22.81
C ALA A 20 14.40 -14.55 22.17
N GLY A 21 14.39 -14.38 20.83
CA GLY A 21 13.23 -13.91 20.09
C GLY A 21 11.98 -14.69 20.50
N ALA A 22 10.97 -13.97 20.97
CA ALA A 22 9.73 -14.58 21.41
C ALA A 22 9.21 -15.51 20.31
N GLN A 23 9.07 -16.80 20.63
CA GLN A 23 8.59 -17.75 19.64
C GLN A 23 7.14 -17.42 19.29
N LEU A 24 6.85 -17.23 18.01
CA LEU A 24 5.49 -16.95 17.55
C LEU A 24 4.61 -18.18 17.83
N SER A 25 3.38 -17.92 18.26
CA SER A 25 2.41 -19.00 18.43
C SER A 25 2.05 -19.63 17.08
N ALA A 26 1.65 -20.90 17.08
CA ALA A 26 1.21 -21.59 15.86
C ALA A 26 0.04 -20.86 15.16
N ARG A 27 -0.81 -20.18 15.93
CA ARG A 27 -1.91 -19.35 15.40
C ARG A 27 -1.39 -18.15 14.60
N VAL A 28 -0.36 -17.48 15.09
CA VAL A 28 0.27 -16.34 14.40
C VAL A 28 1.01 -16.80 13.15
N GLU A 29 1.77 -17.90 13.24
CA GLU A 29 2.44 -18.49 12.06
C GLU A 29 1.44 -18.89 10.96
N ALA A 30 0.28 -19.46 11.35
CA ALA A 30 -0.78 -19.76 10.41
C ALA A 30 -1.37 -18.51 9.76
N ALA A 31 -1.49 -17.39 10.49
CA ALA A 31 -1.94 -16.12 9.93
C ALA A 31 -0.92 -15.53 8.93
N ILE A 32 0.38 -15.59 9.23
CA ILE A 32 1.44 -15.20 8.29
C ILE A 32 1.35 -16.04 7.01
N ALA A 33 1.29 -17.36 7.14
CA ALA A 33 1.19 -18.27 6.00
C ALA A 33 -0.09 -18.01 5.19
N GLY A 34 -1.23 -17.79 5.86
CA GLY A 34 -2.51 -17.46 5.23
C GLY A 34 -2.44 -16.16 4.43
N PHE A 35 -1.96 -15.07 5.04
CA PHE A 35 -1.84 -13.77 4.37
C PHE A 35 -1.01 -13.84 3.08
N TYR A 36 0.19 -14.43 3.13
CA TYR A 36 1.04 -14.55 1.94
C TYR A 36 0.50 -15.57 0.93
N GLY A 37 -0.21 -16.60 1.39
CA GLY A 37 -0.95 -17.53 0.53
C GLY A 37 -2.06 -16.83 -0.26
N GLU A 38 -2.87 -16.02 0.39
CA GLU A 38 -3.94 -15.23 -0.25
C GLU A 38 -3.39 -14.24 -1.27
N LEU A 39 -2.26 -13.58 -0.97
CA LEU A 39 -1.59 -12.71 -1.93
C LEU A 39 -1.14 -13.48 -3.17
N LYS A 40 -0.52 -14.65 -2.99
CA LYS A 40 -0.12 -15.54 -4.09
C LYS A 40 -1.33 -15.91 -4.95
N GLU A 41 -2.38 -16.47 -4.35
CA GLU A 41 -3.59 -16.91 -5.06
C GLU A 41 -4.26 -15.76 -5.82
N ARG A 42 -4.33 -14.57 -5.20
CA ARG A 42 -4.86 -13.36 -5.86
C ARG A 42 -4.06 -13.01 -7.10
N HIS A 43 -2.73 -13.05 -7.02
CA HIS A 43 -1.85 -12.73 -8.14
C HIS A 43 -1.87 -13.79 -9.23
N GLU A 44 -2.01 -15.08 -8.89
CA GLU A 44 -2.20 -16.18 -9.85
C GLU A 44 -3.52 -16.03 -10.62
N ARG A 45 -4.63 -15.76 -9.92
CA ARG A 45 -5.94 -15.52 -10.54
C ARG A 45 -5.91 -14.34 -11.51
N GLU A 46 -5.26 -13.24 -11.12
CA GLU A 46 -5.14 -12.07 -11.99
C GLU A 46 -4.26 -12.34 -13.21
N ALA A 47 -3.16 -13.08 -13.05
CA ALA A 47 -2.30 -13.47 -14.17
C ALA A 47 -3.06 -14.34 -15.18
N LEU A 48 -3.85 -15.32 -14.69
CA LEU A 48 -4.71 -16.15 -15.53
C LEU A 48 -5.78 -15.32 -16.25
N ARG A 49 -6.43 -14.38 -15.55
CA ARG A 49 -7.44 -13.48 -16.14
C ARG A 49 -6.86 -12.66 -17.29
N LEU A 50 -5.68 -12.06 -17.10
CA LEU A 50 -5.01 -11.27 -18.14
C LEU A 50 -4.64 -12.12 -19.36
N HIS A 51 -4.14 -13.34 -19.12
CA HIS A 51 -3.84 -14.29 -20.19
C HIS A 51 -5.09 -14.63 -21.02
N GLN A 52 -6.21 -14.93 -20.35
CA GLN A 52 -7.50 -15.24 -21.02
C GLN A 52 -8.03 -14.06 -21.84
N MET A 53 -7.75 -12.83 -21.42
CA MET A 53 -8.14 -11.61 -22.12
C MET A 53 -7.18 -11.22 -23.27
N GLY A 54 -6.05 -11.91 -23.42
CA GLY A 54 -4.99 -11.49 -24.35
C GLY A 54 -4.35 -10.15 -23.96
N ALA A 55 -4.48 -9.74 -22.69
CA ALA A 55 -3.98 -8.47 -22.18
C ALA A 55 -2.58 -8.63 -21.56
N CYS A 56 -1.72 -7.64 -21.75
CA CYS A 56 -0.41 -7.58 -21.10
C CYS A 56 -0.49 -6.77 -19.81
N ALA A 57 0.05 -7.31 -18.71
CA ALA A 57 0.25 -6.55 -17.49
C ALA A 57 1.25 -5.39 -17.72
N SER A 58 1.00 -4.23 -17.10
CA SER A 58 1.97 -3.13 -17.05
C SER A 58 3.29 -3.59 -16.38
N PRO A 59 4.42 -2.91 -16.63
CA PRO A 59 5.69 -3.22 -15.95
C PRO A 59 5.56 -3.28 -14.42
N SER A 60 4.96 -2.26 -13.81
CA SER A 60 4.72 -2.20 -12.36
C SER A 60 3.91 -3.39 -11.84
N LYS A 61 2.82 -3.73 -12.55
CA LYS A 61 1.99 -4.88 -12.21
C LYS A 61 2.73 -6.21 -12.31
N ARG A 62 3.60 -6.39 -13.30
CA ARG A 62 4.46 -7.59 -13.43
C ARG A 62 5.50 -7.64 -12.30
N ASN A 63 6.10 -6.50 -11.94
CA ASN A 63 7.06 -6.43 -10.84
C ASN A 63 6.39 -6.79 -9.51
N ARG A 64 5.19 -6.26 -9.26
CA ARG A 64 4.38 -6.63 -8.09
C ARG A 64 3.97 -8.11 -8.08
N GLN A 65 3.54 -8.66 -9.22
CA GLN A 65 3.25 -10.10 -9.32
C GLN A 65 4.47 -10.94 -8.98
N ARG A 66 5.67 -10.55 -9.43
CA ARG A 66 6.92 -11.27 -9.16
C ARG A 66 7.23 -11.33 -7.67
N LEU A 67 6.89 -10.31 -6.87
CA LEU A 67 7.09 -10.32 -5.43
C LEU A 67 6.38 -11.50 -4.74
N TYR A 68 5.19 -11.88 -5.22
CA TYR A 68 4.35 -12.89 -4.57
C TYR A 68 4.34 -14.25 -5.27
N LEU A 69 4.54 -14.27 -6.59
CA LEU A 69 4.62 -15.51 -7.37
C LEU A 69 5.99 -16.19 -7.27
N ASP A 70 7.04 -15.44 -6.95
CA ASP A 70 8.36 -15.97 -6.64
C ASP A 70 8.40 -16.49 -5.20
N ASP A 71 8.73 -17.77 -5.04
CA ASP A 71 8.72 -18.44 -3.73
C ASP A 71 9.78 -17.90 -2.77
N GLU A 72 10.96 -17.53 -3.27
CA GLU A 72 12.05 -16.99 -2.46
C GLU A 72 11.67 -15.60 -1.95
N LYS A 73 11.21 -14.71 -2.84
CA LYS A 73 10.78 -13.35 -2.46
C LYS A 73 9.62 -13.37 -1.48
N ARG A 74 8.64 -14.24 -1.71
CA ARG A 74 7.50 -14.40 -0.78
C ARG A 74 7.96 -14.93 0.58
N SER A 75 8.90 -15.88 0.61
CA SER A 75 9.48 -16.36 1.87
C SER A 75 10.21 -15.24 2.61
N MET A 76 11.02 -14.44 1.91
CA MET A 76 11.74 -13.31 2.51
C MET A 76 10.78 -12.28 3.12
N ALA A 77 9.68 -11.97 2.44
CA ALA A 77 8.65 -11.07 2.96
C ALA A 77 7.99 -11.66 4.22
N ALA A 78 7.62 -12.95 4.19
CA ALA A 78 7.10 -13.64 5.36
C ALA A 78 8.07 -13.63 6.55
N ASP A 79 9.37 -13.83 6.31
CA ASP A 79 10.40 -13.76 7.35
C ASP A 79 10.60 -12.34 7.91
N ALA A 80 10.40 -11.31 7.08
CA ALA A 80 10.38 -9.92 7.57
C ALA A 80 9.19 -9.68 8.51
N SER A 81 7.99 -10.14 8.14
CA SER A 81 6.80 -10.07 8.99
C SER A 81 6.96 -10.88 10.29
N ARG A 82 7.59 -12.07 10.24
CA ARG A 82 7.93 -12.83 11.45
C ARG A 82 8.80 -12.03 12.40
N ARG A 83 9.90 -11.48 11.89
CA ARG A 83 10.82 -10.64 12.69
C ARG A 83 10.13 -9.41 13.27
N HIS A 84 9.24 -8.79 12.49
CA HIS A 84 8.45 -7.66 12.97
C HIS A 84 7.55 -8.07 14.15
N LEU A 85 6.78 -9.13 14.00
CA LEU A 85 5.93 -9.62 15.09
C LEU A 85 6.75 -10.06 16.31
N GLN A 86 7.88 -10.74 16.12
CA GLN A 86 8.77 -11.11 17.22
C GLN A 86 9.30 -9.91 18.02
N ALA A 87 9.41 -8.74 17.39
CA ALA A 87 9.79 -7.49 18.06
C ALA A 87 8.63 -6.85 18.86
N HIS A 88 7.39 -7.35 18.69
CA HIS A 88 6.16 -6.86 19.31
C HIS A 88 5.36 -7.99 19.99
N PRO A 89 5.95 -8.72 20.96
CA PRO A 89 5.27 -9.82 21.64
C PRO A 89 3.99 -9.40 22.35
N GLU A 90 3.87 -8.13 22.76
CA GLU A 90 2.69 -7.54 23.37
C GLU A 90 1.44 -7.59 22.48
N TRP A 91 1.59 -7.73 21.16
CA TRP A 91 0.45 -7.79 20.24
C TRP A 91 -0.26 -9.14 20.23
N PHE A 92 0.41 -10.23 20.61
CA PHE A 92 -0.16 -11.59 20.52
C PHE A 92 0.06 -12.43 21.78
N SER A 93 0.56 -11.81 22.86
CA SER A 93 0.73 -12.46 24.15
C SER A 93 0.37 -11.52 25.29
N GLY A 94 -0.15 -12.07 26.39
CA GLY A 94 -0.57 -11.29 27.56
C GLY A 94 -2.09 -11.03 27.62
N SER A 95 -2.50 -10.28 28.64
CA SER A 95 -3.91 -9.92 28.88
C SER A 95 -4.48 -8.96 27.85
N ASP A 96 -3.62 -8.11 27.27
CA ASP A 96 -3.98 -7.05 26.34
C ASP A 96 -3.63 -7.41 24.88
N ALA A 97 -3.47 -8.70 24.60
CA ALA A 97 -3.18 -9.18 23.26
C ALA A 97 -4.28 -8.78 22.27
N LEU A 98 -3.87 -8.36 21.08
CA LEU A 98 -4.77 -8.01 19.99
C LEU A 98 -5.52 -9.25 19.47
N GLN A 99 -6.67 -9.02 18.84
CA GLN A 99 -7.33 -10.09 18.09
C GLN A 99 -6.48 -10.45 16.86
N LEU A 100 -6.67 -11.66 16.34
CA LEU A 100 -5.82 -12.15 15.24
C LEU A 100 -6.00 -11.30 13.97
N GLU A 101 -7.20 -10.79 13.77
CA GLU A 101 -7.56 -9.88 12.67
C GLU A 101 -6.75 -8.58 12.76
N ASP A 102 -6.60 -8.02 13.96
CA ASP A 102 -5.81 -6.81 14.20
C ASP A 102 -4.30 -7.09 14.04
N VAL A 103 -3.80 -8.23 14.54
CA VAL A 103 -2.41 -8.65 14.30
C VAL A 103 -2.13 -8.78 12.80
N THR A 104 -3.08 -9.36 12.05
CA THR A 104 -2.98 -9.49 10.59
C THR A 104 -3.00 -8.13 9.91
N ALA A 105 -3.82 -7.19 10.38
CA ALA A 105 -3.86 -5.83 9.88
C ALA A 105 -2.52 -5.09 10.12
N CYS A 106 -1.94 -5.21 11.32
CA CYS A 106 -0.62 -4.65 11.63
C CYS A 106 0.47 -5.24 10.74
N MET A 107 0.48 -6.56 10.54
CA MET A 107 1.40 -7.24 9.63
C MET A 107 1.23 -6.75 8.19
N ALA A 108 0.00 -6.65 7.70
CA ALA A 108 -0.30 -6.18 6.36
C ALA A 108 0.19 -4.74 6.16
N LEU A 109 -0.09 -3.85 7.13
CA LEU A 109 0.38 -2.47 7.11
C LEU A 109 1.91 -2.39 7.07
N GLN A 110 2.60 -3.15 7.92
CA GLN A 110 4.06 -3.22 7.90
C GLN A 110 4.58 -3.68 6.54
N HIS A 111 4.02 -4.75 5.98
CA HIS A 111 4.44 -5.31 4.70
C HIS A 111 4.25 -4.31 3.56
N PHE A 112 3.07 -3.73 3.42
CA PHE A 112 2.80 -2.77 2.35
C PHE A 112 3.64 -1.50 2.49
N THR A 113 3.81 -0.99 3.72
CA THR A 113 4.70 0.15 3.97
C THR A 113 6.14 -0.17 3.57
N ALA A 114 6.65 -1.37 3.89
CA ALA A 114 8.00 -1.77 3.52
C ALA A 114 8.16 -1.89 1.99
N VAL A 115 7.15 -2.40 1.29
CA VAL A 115 7.11 -2.45 -0.18
C VAL A 115 7.13 -1.04 -0.78
N ASP A 116 6.33 -0.13 -0.24
CA ASP A 116 6.26 1.25 -0.72
C ASP A 116 7.58 1.99 -0.50
N MET A 117 8.21 1.81 0.65
CA MET A 117 9.52 2.40 0.96
C MET A 117 10.62 1.84 0.04
N GLU A 118 10.64 0.52 -0.23
CA GLU A 118 11.60 -0.08 -1.17
C GLU A 118 11.40 0.47 -2.59
N ASP A 119 10.15 0.65 -3.02
CA ASP A 119 9.81 1.20 -4.33
C ASP A 119 10.35 2.63 -4.56
N LEU A 120 10.48 3.44 -3.50
CA LEU A 120 11.10 4.77 -3.58
C LEU A 120 12.59 4.71 -3.96
N GLU A 121 13.28 3.65 -3.54
CA GLU A 121 14.71 3.43 -3.79
C GLU A 121 14.97 2.74 -5.14
N LEU A 122 13.95 2.13 -5.74
CA LEU A 122 14.07 1.40 -7.01
C LEU A 122 14.02 2.33 -8.24
N PRO A 123 14.77 1.99 -9.31
CA PRO A 123 14.57 2.61 -10.63
C PRO A 123 13.13 2.43 -11.11
N GLU A 124 12.61 3.40 -11.86
CA GLU A 124 11.22 3.42 -12.34
C GLU A 124 10.79 2.11 -13.04
N SER A 125 11.69 1.50 -13.83
CA SER A 125 11.43 0.22 -14.51
C SER A 125 11.23 -0.99 -13.59
N GLU A 126 11.70 -0.88 -12.34
CA GLU A 126 11.68 -1.95 -11.33
C GLU A 126 10.62 -1.73 -10.24
N ARG A 127 10.03 -0.54 -10.15
CA ARG A 127 8.96 -0.21 -9.20
C ARG A 127 7.76 -1.14 -9.36
N ARG A 128 7.07 -1.40 -8.25
CA ARG A 128 5.90 -2.28 -8.14
C ARG A 128 4.61 -1.47 -8.15
N ASN A 129 4.68 -0.23 -7.70
CA ASN A 129 3.66 0.78 -7.79
C ASN A 129 3.89 1.62 -9.05
N GLY A 130 2.80 1.89 -9.77
CA GLY A 130 2.80 2.71 -10.97
C GLY A 130 2.38 4.15 -10.70
N ASP A 131 2.45 4.56 -9.43
CA ASP A 131 1.98 5.88 -9.02
C ASP A 131 2.96 6.92 -9.54
N CYS A 132 2.43 7.83 -10.35
CA CYS A 132 3.15 8.98 -10.83
C CYS A 132 2.96 10.13 -9.83
N PHE A 133 4.03 10.89 -9.62
CA PHE A 133 4.02 12.10 -8.80
C PHE A 133 4.51 13.26 -9.65
N ASP A 134 3.87 14.43 -9.51
CA ASP A 134 4.32 15.65 -10.17
C ASP A 134 5.61 16.21 -9.52
N GLU A 135 6.15 17.30 -10.06
CA GLU A 135 7.37 17.96 -9.54
C GLU A 135 7.22 18.46 -8.09
N ARG A 136 5.98 18.59 -7.59
CA ARG A 136 5.67 19.00 -6.22
C ARG A 136 5.51 17.79 -5.29
N GLY A 137 5.62 16.57 -5.80
CA GLY A 137 5.41 15.33 -5.06
C GLY A 137 3.93 15.00 -4.82
N VAL A 138 3.01 15.55 -5.63
CA VAL A 138 1.58 15.23 -5.55
C VAL A 138 1.28 14.03 -6.45
N SER A 139 0.61 13.03 -5.90
CA SER A 139 0.16 11.85 -6.67
C SER A 139 -0.81 12.26 -7.78
N GLU A 140 -0.55 11.86 -9.02
CA GLU A 140 -1.47 12.10 -10.13
C GLU A 140 -2.85 11.46 -9.87
N GLN A 141 -2.87 10.30 -9.21
CA GLN A 141 -4.12 9.63 -8.85
C GLN A 141 -4.93 10.46 -7.86
N PHE A 142 -4.28 11.15 -6.91
CA PHE A 142 -4.95 12.07 -6.00
C PHE A 142 -5.61 13.23 -6.76
N ILE A 143 -4.94 13.79 -7.78
CA ILE A 143 -5.52 14.85 -8.62
C ILE A 143 -6.73 14.33 -9.41
N LEU A 144 -6.62 13.15 -10.01
CA LEU A 144 -7.71 12.50 -10.75
C LEU A 144 -8.93 12.19 -9.86
N ASP A 145 -8.68 11.78 -8.62
CA ASP A 145 -9.72 11.43 -7.66
C ASP A 145 -10.25 12.64 -6.89
N ALA A 146 -9.54 13.77 -6.89
CA ALA A 146 -9.97 14.98 -6.18
C ALA A 146 -11.30 15.49 -6.71
N GLY A 147 -11.52 15.43 -8.03
CA GLY A 147 -12.79 15.81 -8.64
C GLY A 147 -13.97 14.90 -8.24
N ARG A 148 -13.70 13.70 -7.70
CA ARG A 148 -14.70 12.68 -7.33
C ARG A 148 -14.86 12.52 -5.82
N SER A 149 -14.02 13.18 -5.04
CA SER A 149 -13.93 12.98 -3.59
C SER A 149 -14.68 14.07 -2.82
N THR A 150 -15.17 13.70 -1.64
CA THR A 150 -15.66 14.65 -0.64
C THR A 150 -14.58 14.80 0.43
N PHE A 151 -14.10 16.03 0.61
CA PHE A 151 -13.09 16.38 1.59
C PHE A 151 -13.73 17.02 2.81
N VAL A 152 -13.29 16.69 4.02
CA VAL A 152 -13.77 17.38 5.23
C VAL A 152 -12.65 18.27 5.77
N PHE A 153 -12.87 19.58 5.78
CA PHE A 153 -11.93 20.57 6.29
C PHE A 153 -12.60 21.39 7.39
N GLY A 154 -12.02 21.38 8.60
CA GLY A 154 -12.60 22.11 9.75
C GLY A 154 -13.98 21.62 10.19
N GLY A 155 -14.36 20.39 9.84
CA GLY A 155 -15.71 19.83 10.11
C GLY A 155 -16.74 20.13 9.01
N GLU A 156 -16.38 20.89 7.98
CA GLU A 156 -17.21 21.17 6.82
C GLU A 156 -16.82 20.25 5.66
N ALA A 157 -17.82 19.68 4.98
CA ALA A 157 -17.61 18.80 3.83
C ALA A 157 -17.65 19.61 2.52
N PHE A 158 -16.58 19.52 1.75
CA PHE A 158 -16.39 20.10 0.42
C PHE A 158 -16.42 18.98 -0.60
N SER A 159 -17.20 19.15 -1.66
CA SER A 159 -17.28 18.20 -2.76
C SER A 159 -17.14 18.98 -4.05
N PHE A 160 -16.08 18.71 -4.80
CA PHE A 160 -15.82 19.40 -6.07
C PHE A 160 -16.95 19.13 -7.07
N ALA A 161 -17.50 17.92 -7.08
CA ALA A 161 -18.68 17.58 -7.88
C ALA A 161 -19.89 18.46 -7.50
N THR A 162 -20.12 18.69 -6.21
CA THR A 162 -21.22 19.53 -5.72
C THR A 162 -21.01 21.01 -6.08
N GLU A 163 -19.78 21.50 -6.04
CA GLU A 163 -19.45 22.86 -6.48
C GLU A 163 -19.65 23.04 -8.00
N LEU A 164 -19.24 22.05 -8.81
CA LEU A 164 -19.47 22.04 -10.25
C LEU A 164 -20.97 22.03 -10.58
N GLU A 165 -21.76 21.18 -9.91
CA GLU A 165 -23.22 21.16 -10.05
C GLU A 165 -23.85 22.51 -9.68
N ALA A 166 -23.42 23.12 -8.57
CA ALA A 166 -23.89 24.43 -8.14
C ALA A 166 -23.53 25.55 -9.14
N ALA A 167 -22.40 25.40 -9.85
CA ALA A 167 -22.01 26.30 -10.93
C ALA A 167 -22.72 26.01 -12.27
N GLY A 168 -23.64 25.04 -12.30
CA GLY A 168 -24.48 24.74 -13.46
C GLY A 168 -23.90 23.70 -14.42
N PHE A 169 -22.88 22.94 -13.99
CA PHE A 169 -22.28 21.88 -14.79
C PHE A 169 -22.92 20.53 -14.43
N LEU A 170 -23.65 19.95 -15.38
CA LEU A 170 -24.21 18.61 -15.24
C LEU A 170 -23.17 17.59 -15.72
N HIS A 171 -23.07 16.46 -15.01
CA HIS A 171 -22.12 15.40 -15.31
C HIS A 171 -22.29 14.75 -16.69
N GLU A 172 -23.40 15.04 -17.38
CA GLU A 172 -23.72 14.55 -18.73
C GLU A 172 -23.18 15.43 -19.86
N ASP A 173 -22.67 16.63 -19.55
CA ASP A 173 -22.07 17.52 -20.55
C ASP A 173 -20.60 17.11 -20.82
N ASP A 174 -20.37 16.71 -22.09
CA ASP A 174 -19.10 16.36 -22.74
C ASP A 174 -17.87 16.23 -21.82
N SER A 175 -17.48 14.99 -21.50
CA SER A 175 -16.33 14.65 -20.66
C SER A 175 -15.02 15.40 -21.02
N LEU A 176 -14.85 15.78 -22.29
CA LEU A 176 -13.71 16.55 -22.78
C LEU A 176 -13.74 18.03 -22.36
N GLU A 177 -14.92 18.65 -22.26
CA GLU A 177 -15.09 20.03 -21.82
C GLU A 177 -14.88 20.15 -20.30
N ALA A 178 -15.35 19.15 -19.53
CA ALA A 178 -15.07 19.03 -18.10
C ALA A 178 -13.55 18.87 -17.83
N GLU A 179 -12.87 17.97 -18.55
CA GLU A 179 -11.43 17.76 -18.41
C GLU A 179 -10.62 19.00 -18.83
N ARG A 180 -11.03 19.68 -19.92
CA ARG A 180 -10.36 20.90 -20.41
C ARG A 180 -10.45 22.06 -19.39
N ARG A 181 -11.54 22.13 -18.61
CA ARG A 181 -11.75 23.19 -17.61
C ARG A 181 -11.16 22.85 -16.25
N LEU A 182 -11.07 21.56 -15.88
CA LEU A 182 -10.32 21.11 -14.71
C LEU A 182 -8.87 21.61 -14.76
N ARG A 183 -8.24 21.50 -15.94
CA ARG A 183 -6.90 22.04 -16.22
C ARG A 183 -6.79 23.57 -16.18
N GLY A 184 -7.91 24.29 -16.17
CA GLY A 184 -7.94 25.75 -16.01
C GLY A 184 -8.07 26.20 -14.55
N PHE A 185 -8.38 25.28 -13.64
CA PHE A 185 -8.43 25.52 -12.19
C PHE A 185 -7.10 25.20 -11.49
N GLU A 186 -6.25 24.38 -12.11
CA GLU A 186 -4.84 24.16 -11.72
C GLU A 186 -3.98 25.40 -11.97
#